data_AF-A0A1M4ZC40-F1
#
_entry.id   AF-A0A1M4ZC40-F1
#
_cell.length_a   1.000
_cell.length_b   1.000
_cell.length_c   1.000
_cell.angle_alpha   90.00
_cell.angle_beta   90.00
_cell.angle_gamma   90.00
#
_symmetry.space_group_name_H-M   'P 1'
#
loop_
_entity.id
_entity.type
_entity.pdbx_description
1 polymer ?
#
loop_
_entity_poly.entity_id
_entity_poly.type
_entity_poly.pdbx_seq_one_letter_code
_entity_poly.pdbx_strand_id
1 'polypeptide(L)'
;MEIRELYNIRHERYLKAISNPNYDKLRVKIDDLNLIQCKADTKAKIRKPYRDKITLYTVYKFYMNLGIVFRDKNKRYYTMEELEQLLINYYEKNNIDYRI
;
A
#
# COMPACT_ATOMS: atom_id res chain seq x y z
N MET A 1 18.54 4.45 11.20
CA MET A 1 18.34 3.98 9.81
C MET A 1 17.97 5.18 8.97
N GLU A 2 18.77 5.47 7.96
CA GLU A 2 18.52 6.59 7.06
C GLU A 2 17.34 6.29 6.13
N ILE A 3 16.62 7.33 5.67
CA ILE A 3 15.48 7.19 4.75
C ILE A 3 15.86 6.39 3.49
N ARG A 4 17.10 6.56 3.01
CA ARG A 4 17.64 5.85 1.85
C ARG A 4 17.82 4.35 2.11
N GLU A 5 18.28 3.98 3.29
CA GLU A 5 18.42 2.57 3.68
C GLU A 5 17.05 1.89 3.78
N LEU A 6 16.09 2.55 4.43
CA LEU A 6 14.72 2.05 4.53
C LEU A 6 14.10 1.87 3.14
N TYR A 7 14.30 2.83 2.24
CA TYR A 7 13.84 2.73 0.86
C TYR A 7 14.42 1.50 0.16
N ASN A 8 15.74 1.29 0.24
CA ASN A 8 16.41 0.17 -0.40
C ASN A 8 15.88 -1.18 0.11
N ILE A 9 15.73 -1.34 1.44
CA ILE A 9 15.17 -2.56 2.04
C ILE A 9 13.74 -2.81 1.54
N ARG A 10 12.89 -1.78 1.49
CA ARG A 10 11.51 -1.89 0.97
C ARG A 10 11.50 -2.21 -0.53
N HIS A 11 12.46 -1.67 -1.27
CA HIS A 11 12.61 -1.92 -2.70
C HIS A 11 13.00 -3.36 -3.00
N GLU A 12 13.99 -3.90 -2.29
CA GLU A 12 14.41 -5.31 -2.42
C GLU A 12 13.26 -6.27 -2.09
N ARG A 13 12.53 -6.02 -1.01
CA ARG A 13 11.32 -6.81 -0.66
C ARG A 13 10.28 -6.77 -1.75
N TYR A 14 10.08 -5.62 -2.39
CA TYR A 14 9.20 -5.51 -3.55
C TYR A 14 9.68 -6.36 -4.73
N LEU A 15 10.98 -6.30 -5.06
CA LEU A 15 11.54 -7.10 -6.15
C LEU A 15 11.38 -8.61 -5.89
N LYS A 16 11.61 -9.04 -4.65
CA LYS A 16 11.35 -10.43 -4.22
C LYS A 16 9.86 -10.80 -4.31
N ALA A 17 8.97 -9.87 -3.95
CA ALA A 17 7.54 -10.12 -3.99
C ALA A 17 7.05 -10.32 -5.44
N ILE A 18 7.45 -9.46 -6.38
CA ILE A 18 6.99 -9.55 -7.78
C ILE A 18 7.52 -10.76 -8.54
N SER A 19 8.61 -11.38 -8.08
CA SER A 19 9.13 -12.62 -8.65
C SER A 19 8.44 -13.87 -8.08
N ASN A 20 7.63 -13.73 -7.02
CA ASN A 20 6.90 -14.83 -6.44
C ASN A 20 5.65 -15.18 -7.28
N PRO A 21 5.41 -16.45 -7.64
CA PRO A 21 4.23 -16.86 -8.40
C PRO A 21 2.89 -16.49 -7.76
N ASN A 22 2.83 -16.33 -6.43
CA ASN A 22 1.62 -15.96 -5.70
C ASN A 22 1.41 -14.45 -5.57
N TYR A 23 2.28 -13.60 -6.14
CA TYR A 23 2.20 -12.15 -5.99
C TYR A 23 0.83 -11.57 -6.37
N ASP A 24 0.21 -12.09 -7.43
CA ASP A 24 -1.10 -11.60 -7.87
C ASP A 24 -2.21 -11.86 -6.84
N LYS A 25 -2.09 -12.89 -6.01
CA LYS A 25 -3.04 -13.15 -4.90
C LYS A 25 -2.96 -12.09 -3.80
N LEU A 26 -1.85 -11.35 -3.72
CA LEU A 26 -1.65 -10.28 -2.73
C LEU A 26 -2.25 -8.95 -3.18
N ARG A 27 -2.76 -8.84 -4.40
CA ARG A 27 -3.26 -7.57 -4.96
C ARG A 27 -4.69 -7.32 -4.48
N VAL A 28 -4.81 -6.53 -3.43
CA VAL A 28 -6.08 -6.12 -2.84
C VAL A 28 -6.60 -4.89 -3.57
N LYS A 29 -7.89 -4.85 -3.93
CA LYS A 29 -8.48 -3.63 -4.46
C LYS A 29 -8.59 -2.59 -3.35
N ILE A 30 -8.27 -1.35 -3.66
CA ILE A 30 -8.30 -0.24 -2.70
C ILE A 30 -9.73 0.01 -2.19
N ASP A 31 -10.73 -0.23 -3.05
CA ASP A 31 -12.15 -0.13 -2.68
C ASP A 31 -12.57 -1.21 -1.67
N ASP A 32 -11.99 -2.42 -1.72
CA ASP A 32 -12.26 -3.49 -0.74
C ASP A 32 -11.78 -3.10 0.67
N LEU A 33 -10.81 -2.17 0.74
CA LEU A 33 -10.29 -1.58 1.98
C LEU A 33 -11.04 -0.28 2.38
N ASN A 34 -12.03 0.16 1.61
CA ASN A 34 -12.75 1.43 1.80
C ASN A 34 -11.84 2.67 1.82
N LEU A 35 -10.79 2.68 1.00
CA LEU A 35 -9.79 3.73 0.97
C LEU A 35 -9.96 4.67 -0.23
N ILE A 36 -9.59 5.93 -0.03
CA ILE A 36 -9.61 6.98 -1.04
C ILE A 36 -8.19 7.52 -1.21
N GLN A 37 -7.68 7.46 -2.45
CA GLN A 37 -6.39 8.06 -2.81
C GLN A 37 -6.46 9.59 -2.78
N CYS A 38 -5.49 10.21 -2.12
CA CYS A 38 -5.34 11.64 -1.99
C CYS A 38 -3.88 12.04 -2.25
N LYS A 39 -3.66 13.28 -2.71
CA LYS A 39 -2.31 13.82 -2.84
C LYS A 39 -1.73 14.12 -1.45
N ALA A 40 -0.46 13.82 -1.22
CA ALA A 40 0.19 14.00 0.07
C ALA A 40 0.34 15.48 0.46
N ASP A 41 0.60 16.35 -0.52
CA ASP A 41 0.87 17.78 -0.37
C ASP A 41 -0.37 18.61 -0.04
N THR A 42 -1.44 18.38 -0.78
CA THR A 42 -2.68 19.18 -0.78
C THR A 42 -3.82 18.46 -0.07
N LYS A 43 -3.65 17.17 0.25
CA LYS A 43 -4.69 16.30 0.82
C LYS A 43 -5.94 16.20 -0.07
N ALA A 44 -5.86 16.65 -1.32
CA ALA A 44 -6.96 16.62 -2.26
C ALA A 44 -7.22 15.20 -2.75
N LYS A 45 -8.51 14.81 -2.84
CA LYS A 45 -8.91 13.54 -3.43
C LYS A 45 -8.43 13.45 -4.88
N ILE A 46 -7.81 12.34 -5.23
CA ILE A 46 -7.43 12.01 -6.61
C ILE A 46 -8.68 11.47 -7.32
N ARG A 47 -9.15 12.18 -8.36
CA ARG A 47 -10.37 11.81 -9.10
C ARG A 47 -10.18 10.61 -10.03
N LYS A 48 -8.98 10.45 -10.60
CA LYS A 48 -8.56 9.29 -11.39
C LYS A 48 -7.44 8.56 -10.64
N PRO A 49 -7.77 7.50 -9.87
CA PRO A 49 -6.79 6.77 -9.08
C PRO A 49 -5.66 6.23 -9.97
N TYR A 50 -4.41 6.28 -9.51
CA TYR A 50 -3.26 5.88 -10.34
C TYR A 50 -3.20 4.36 -10.56
N ARG A 51 -3.61 3.62 -9.53
CA ARG A 51 -3.82 2.16 -9.53
C ARG A 51 -5.08 1.87 -8.73
N ASP A 52 -5.75 0.78 -9.05
CA ASP A 52 -6.94 0.27 -8.35
C ASP A 52 -6.58 -0.73 -7.26
N LYS A 53 -5.39 -1.34 -7.34
CA LYS A 53 -4.90 -2.36 -6.40
C LYS A 53 -3.61 -1.96 -5.69
N ILE A 54 -3.46 -2.51 -4.49
CA ILE A 54 -2.29 -2.34 -3.63
C ILE A 54 -1.93 -3.67 -2.98
N THR A 55 -0.64 -3.82 -2.67
CA THR A 55 -0.06 -4.92 -1.89
C THR A 55 0.75 -4.32 -0.74
N LEU A 56 0.99 -5.11 0.31
CA LEU A 56 1.91 -4.79 1.41
C LEU A 56 3.28 -4.31 0.88
N TYR A 57 3.76 -4.93 -0.19
CA TYR A 57 5.06 -4.63 -0.82
C TYR A 57 5.05 -3.39 -1.71
N THR A 58 3.90 -2.79 -1.98
CA THR A 58 3.79 -1.60 -2.83
C THR A 58 3.39 -0.34 -2.08
N VAL A 59 2.98 -0.45 -0.82
CA VAL A 59 2.54 0.69 0.01
C VAL A 59 3.58 1.81 0.00
N TYR A 60 4.85 1.50 0.26
CA TYR A 60 5.93 2.49 0.27
C TYR A 60 6.05 3.28 -1.05
N LYS A 61 5.76 2.66 -2.21
CA LYS A 61 5.83 3.35 -3.50
C LYS A 61 4.79 4.46 -3.60
N PHE A 62 3.58 4.24 -3.05
CA PHE A 62 2.56 5.28 -3.03
C PHE A 62 3.01 6.46 -2.16
N TYR A 63 3.47 6.18 -0.95
CA TYR A 63 3.82 7.22 0.03
C TYR A 63 5.11 7.95 -0.34
N MET A 64 6.19 7.23 -0.65
CA MET A 64 7.53 7.79 -0.84
C MET A 64 7.76 8.26 -2.28
N ASN A 65 7.28 7.53 -3.29
CA ASN A 65 7.64 7.81 -4.69
C ASN A 65 6.55 8.61 -5.41
N LEU A 66 5.28 8.31 -5.15
CA LEU A 66 4.16 8.93 -5.85
C LEU A 66 3.54 10.10 -5.09
N GLY A 67 3.88 10.30 -3.81
CA GLY A 67 3.24 11.32 -2.97
C GLY A 67 1.73 11.10 -2.85
N ILE A 68 1.29 9.84 -2.80
CA ILE A 68 -0.11 9.43 -2.64
C ILE A 68 -0.30 8.88 -1.23
N VAL A 69 -1.28 9.43 -0.52
CA VAL A 69 -1.73 8.97 0.79
C VAL A 69 -3.18 8.48 0.70
N PHE A 70 -3.60 7.71 1.70
CA PHE A 70 -4.94 7.12 1.73
C PHE A 70 -5.74 7.66 2.92
N ARG A 71 -7.04 7.83 2.71
CA ARG A 71 -7.99 8.16 3.76
C ARG A 71 -9.26 7.33 3.67
N ASP A 72 -9.98 7.22 4.78
CA ASP A 72 -11.32 6.64 4.79
C ASP A 72 -12.41 7.66 4.39
N LYS A 73 -13.65 7.19 4.36
CA LYS A 73 -14.85 8.02 4.15
C LYS A 73 -15.03 9.11 5.22
N ASN A 74 -14.54 8.88 6.44
CA ASN A 74 -14.57 9.81 7.57
C ASN A 74 -13.44 10.86 7.52
N LYS A 75 -12.64 10.86 6.44
CA LYS A 75 -11.49 11.74 6.23
C LYS A 75 -10.30 11.47 7.18
N ARG A 76 -10.26 10.33 7.87
CA ARG A 76 -9.07 9.89 8.60
C ARG A 76 -8.01 9.44 7.60
N TYR A 77 -6.83 10.04 7.67
CA TYR A 77 -5.68 9.63 6.87
C TYR A 77 -4.91 8.52 7.59
N TYR A 78 -4.39 7.58 6.80
CA TYR A 78 -3.58 6.47 7.29
C TYR A 78 -2.10 6.79 7.09
N THR A 79 -1.28 6.51 8.11
CA THR A 79 0.17 6.41 7.91
C THR A 79 0.52 5.22 7.01
N MET A 80 1.78 5.15 6.58
CA MET A 80 2.27 4.02 5.79
C MET A 80 2.10 2.71 6.57
N GLU A 81 2.48 2.72 7.85
CA GLU A 81 2.43 1.58 8.77
C GLU A 81 0.98 1.16 9.07
N GLU A 82 0.07 2.10 9.29
CA GLU A 82 -1.35 1.79 9.48
C GLU A 82 -1.96 1.13 8.25
N LEU A 83 -1.57 1.58 7.05
CA LEU A 83 -2.04 0.96 5.80
C LEU A 83 -1.45 -0.44 5.59
N GLU A 84 -0.18 -0.64 5.94
CA GLU A 84 0.46 -1.96 5.94
C GLU A 84 -0.26 -2.91 6.90
N GLN A 85 -0.60 -2.46 8.11
CA GLN A 85 -1.37 -3.26 9.07
C GLN A 85 -2.78 -3.57 8.56
N LEU A 86 -3.44 -2.62 7.90
CA LEU A 86 -4.76 -2.84 7.30
C LEU A 86 -4.72 -3.95 6.25
N LEU A 87 -3.66 -4.00 5.44
CA LEU A 87 -3.44 -5.07 4.46
C LEU A 87 -3.16 -6.42 5.12
N ILE A 88 -2.35 -6.45 6.18
CA ILE A 88 -2.11 -7.67 6.97
C ILE A 88 -3.43 -8.22 7.52
N ASN A 89 -4.24 -7.37 8.15
CA ASN A 89 -5.54 -7.77 8.68
C ASN A 89 -6.47 -8.30 7.57
N TYR A 90 -6.43 -7.69 6.38
CA TYR A 90 -7.18 -8.17 5.23
C TYR A 90 -6.72 -9.56 4.80
N TYR A 91 -5.41 -9.80 4.71
CA TYR A 91 -4.89 -11.11 4.33
C TYR A 91 -5.22 -12.19 5.34
N GLU A 92 -5.03 -11.92 6.64
CA GLU A 92 -5.36 -12.85 7.72
C GLU A 92 -6.83 -13.22 7.71
N LYS A 93 -7.73 -12.23 7.58
CA LYS A 93 -9.18 -12.47 7.48
C LYS A 93 -9.58 -13.36 6.29
N ASN A 94 -8.82 -13.31 5.20
CA ASN A 94 -9.10 -14.04 3.97
C ASN A 94 -8.21 -15.28 3.76
N ASN A 95 -7.43 -15.68 4.77
CA ASN A 95 -6.47 -16.80 4.69
C ASN A 95 -5.49 -16.70 3.51
N ILE A 96 -5.04 -15.48 3.19
CA ILE A 96 -4.07 -15.22 2.13
C ILE A 96 -2.67 -15.28 2.74
N ASP A 97 -1.82 -16.18 2.26
CA ASP A 97 -0.40 -16.20 2.64
C ASP A 97 0.34 -15.03 1.98
N TYR A 98 0.77 -14.07 2.80
CA TYR A 98 1.42 -12.84 2.39
C TYR A 98 2.92 -12.80 2.72
N ARG A 99 3.47 -13.88 3.29
CA ARG A 99 4.87 -13.94 3.74
C ARG A 99 5.76 -14.41 2.59
N ILE A 100 6.27 -13.46 1.81
CA ILE A 100 7.27 -13.67 0.77
C ILE A 100 8.66 -13.27 1.25
#